data_AF-A0A447U0T0-F1
#
_entry.id   AF-A0A447U0T0-F1
#
_cell.length_a   1.000
_cell.length_b   1.000
_cell.length_c   1.000
_cell.angle_alpha   90.00
_cell.angle_beta   90.00
_cell.angle_gamma   90.00
#
_symmetry.space_group_name_H-M   'P 1'
#
loop_
_entity.id
_entity.type
_entity.pdbx_description
1 polymer ?
#
loop_
_entity_poly.entity_id
_entity_poly.type
_entity_poly.pdbx_seq_one_letter_code
_entity_poly.pdbx_strand_id
1 'polypeptide(L)' 'MKVYGRFARIKALLAQAGLLECALMMSEATLPGEQCWRHLHEVNDDRALPYFSTILVNKQWEYAE' A
#
# COMPACT_ATOMS: atom_id res chain seq x y z
N MET A 1 -2.93 -10.90 -6.06
CA MET A 1 -2.66 -11.29 -4.66
C MET A 1 -3.66 -10.60 -3.75
N LYS A 2 -4.17 -11.26 -2.71
CA LYS A 2 -5.09 -10.64 -1.73
C LYS A 2 -4.27 -9.84 -0.71
N VAL A 3 -4.37 -8.51 -0.74
CA VAL A 3 -3.62 -7.61 0.14
C VAL A 3 -4.06 -7.79 1.60
N TYR A 4 -5.37 -7.87 1.84
CA TYR A 4 -5.95 -7.84 3.19
C TYR A 4 -5.50 -8.96 4.12
N GLY A 5 -5.14 -10.14 3.60
CA GLY A 5 -4.66 -11.26 4.42
C GLY A 5 -3.14 -11.38 4.48
N ARG A 6 -2.40 -10.49 3.81
CA ARG A 6 -0.94 -10.60 3.65
C ARG A 6 -0.23 -9.25 3.81
N PHE A 7 -0.90 -8.25 4.39
CA PHE A 7 -0.44 -6.87 4.37
C PHE A 7 0.96 -6.70 4.95
N ALA A 8 1.17 -7.09 6.21
CA ALA A 8 2.48 -7.05 6.87
C ALA A 8 3.58 -7.75 6.06
N ARG A 9 3.27 -8.92 5.49
CA ARG A 9 4.22 -9.67 4.65
C ARG A 9 4.57 -8.93 3.35
N ILE A 10 3.59 -8.34 2.69
CA ILE A 10 3.81 -7.54 1.47
C ILE A 10 4.66 -6.31 1.80
N LYS A 11 4.32 -5.58 2.87
CA LYS A 11 5.04 -4.39 3.32
C LYS A 11 6.51 -4.71 3.67
N ALA A 12 6.75 -5.81 4.38
CA ALA A 12 8.11 -6.28 4.67
C ALA A 12 8.90 -6.64 3.40
N LEU A 13 8.28 -7.27 2.40
CA LEU A 13 8.94 -7.59 1.13
C LEU A 13 9.28 -6.34 0.32
N LEU A 14 8.38 -5.33 0.33
CA LEU A 14 8.65 -4.03 -0.30
C LEU A 14 9.81 -3.31 0.40
N ALA A 15 9.86 -3.34 1.73
CA ALA A 15 10.99 -2.77 2.49
C ALA A 15 12.31 -3.45 2.13
N GLN A 16 12.34 -4.80 2.10
CA GLN A 16 13.52 -5.58 1.72
C GLN A 16 14.00 -5.29 0.30
N ALA A 17 13.08 -4.97 -0.61
CA ALA A 17 13.38 -4.62 -1.99
C ALA A 17 13.77 -3.13 -2.18
N GLY A 18 13.74 -2.32 -1.13
CA GLY A 18 13.93 -0.87 -1.22
C GLY A 18 12.82 -0.14 -1.97
N LEU A 19 11.60 -0.71 -1.97
CA LEU A 19 10.46 -0.20 -2.74
C LEU A 19 9.34 0.37 -1.87
N LEU A 20 9.48 0.33 -0.54
CA LEU A 20 8.42 0.75 0.37
C LEU A 20 8.08 2.24 0.24
N GLU A 21 9.09 3.09 0.04
CA GLU A 21 8.90 4.54 -0.12
C GLU A 21 8.26 4.92 -1.46
N CYS A 22 8.36 4.03 -2.46
CA CYS A 22 7.72 4.18 -3.77
C CYS A 22 6.26 3.68 -3.79
N ALA A 23 5.68 3.32 -2.63
CA ALA A 23 4.42 2.61 -2.56
C ALA A 23 3.32 3.40 -1.85
N LEU A 24 2.09 3.27 -2.38
CA LEU A 24 0.86 3.75 -1.77
C LEU A 24 -0.17 2.62 -1.64
N MET A 25 -1.21 2.85 -0.85
CA MET A 25 -2.37 1.97 -0.78
C MET A 25 -3.66 2.74 -1.03
N MET A 26 -4.56 2.12 -1.78
CA MET A 26 -5.95 2.52 -1.93
C MET A 26 -6.83 1.39 -1.38
N SER A 27 -7.80 1.71 -0.54
CA SER A 27 -8.89 0.79 -0.20
C SER A 27 -10.22 1.33 -0.69
N GLU A 28 -11.09 0.44 -1.16
CA GLU A 28 -12.45 0.76 -1.59
C GLU A 28 -12.48 1.90 -2.63
N ALA A 29 -11.48 1.94 -3.52
CA ALA A 29 -11.38 2.96 -4.56
C ALA A 29 -12.69 3.02 -5.37
N THR A 30 -13.21 4.23 -5.57
CA THR A 30 -14.50 4.57 -6.19
C THR A 30 -15.76 4.11 -5.44
N LEU A 31 -15.61 3.62 -4.20
CA LEU A 31 -16.73 3.26 -3.30
C LEU A 31 -16.87 4.28 -2.16
N PRO A 32 -18.01 4.32 -1.42
CA PRO A 32 -18.22 5.28 -0.34
C PRO A 32 -17.18 5.25 0.80
N GLY A 33 -16.53 4.11 1.02
CA GLY A 33 -15.50 3.93 2.06
C GLY A 33 -14.05 4.17 1.58
N GLU A 34 -13.89 4.83 0.43
CA GLU A 34 -12.57 5.08 -0.17
C GLU A 34 -11.58 5.69 0.82
N GLN A 35 -10.39 5.10 0.90
CA GLN A 35 -9.27 5.63 1.65
C GLN A 35 -7.97 5.48 0.85
N CYS A 36 -7.12 6.51 0.95
CA CYS A 36 -5.83 6.57 0.29
C CYS A 36 -4.73 6.83 1.32
N TRP A 37 -3.70 6.00 1.30
CA TRP A 37 -2.46 6.20 2.05
C TRP A 37 -1.34 6.43 1.06
N ARG A 38 -0.93 7.70 0.91
CA ARG A 38 0.14 8.10 -0.01
C ARG A 38 1.49 7.48 0.33
N HIS A 39 1.74 7.27 1.62
CA HIS A 39 2.95 6.63 2.12
C HIS A 39 2.58 5.30 2.78
N LEU A 40 2.91 4.18 2.11
CA LEU A 40 2.56 2.85 2.61
C LEU A 40 3.23 2.54 3.97
N HIS A 41 4.40 3.14 4.25
CA HIS A 41 5.13 2.90 5.49
C HIS A 41 4.36 3.35 6.75
N GLU A 42 3.50 4.37 6.65
CA GLU A 42 2.72 4.94 7.75
C GLU A 42 1.53 4.05 8.18
N VAL A 43 1.12 3.12 7.32
CA VAL A 43 -0.03 2.24 7.59
C VAL A 43 0.37 1.15 8.58
N ASN A 44 -0.30 1.06 9.73
CA ASN A 44 -0.05 0.02 10.72
C ASN A 44 -0.26 -1.40 10.12
N ASP A 45 0.69 -2.30 10.39
CA ASP A 45 0.73 -3.68 9.91
C ASP A 45 -0.46 -4.53 10.41
N ASP A 46 -0.99 -4.24 11.60
CA ASP A 46 -2.12 -4.95 12.23
C ASP A 46 -3.48 -4.39 11.80
N ARG A 47 -3.50 -3.40 10.90
CA ARG A 47 -4.74 -2.81 10.42
C ARG A 47 -5.57 -3.84 9.67
N ALA A 48 -6.82 -4.03 10.10
CA ALA A 48 -7.81 -4.76 9.31
C ALA A 48 -8.08 -4.01 8.00
N LEU A 49 -7.83 -4.67 6.87
CA LEU A 49 -8.03 -4.08 5.54
C LEU A 49 -9.31 -4.60 4.88
N PRO A 50 -10.07 -3.73 4.18
CA PRO A 50 -11.18 -4.15 3.35
C PRO A 50 -10.75 -5.15 2.26
N TYR A 51 -11.69 -5.97 1.79
CA TYR A 51 -11.45 -6.94 0.72
C TYR A 51 -10.88 -6.27 -0.54
N PHE A 52 -11.45 -5.12 -0.93
CA PHE A 52 -10.98 -4.29 -2.04
C PHE A 52 -9.87 -3.35 -1.55
N SER A 53 -8.65 -3.86 -1.49
CA SER A 53 -7.45 -3.07 -1.18
C SER A 53 -6.38 -3.33 -2.24
N THR A 54 -5.75 -2.25 -2.72
CA THR A 54 -4.74 -2.24 -3.77
C THR A 54 -3.50 -1.52 -3.28
N ILE A 55 -2.34 -2.15 -3.45
CA ILE A 55 -1.03 -1.49 -3.28
C ILE A 55 -0.51 -1.15 -4.67
N LEU A 56 -0.14 0.11 -4.87
CA LEU A 56 0.53 0.60 -6.07
C LEU A 56 2.00 0.87 -5.72
N VAL A 57 2.93 0.42 -6.56
CA VAL A 57 4.35 0.74 -6.44
C VAL A 57 4.76 1.47 -7.71
N ASN A 58 5.25 2.70 -7.57
CA ASN A 58 5.74 3.52 -8.68
C ASN A 58 7.15 4.03 -8.39
N LYS A 59 8.16 3.41 -9.02
CA LYS A 59 9.57 3.81 -8.87
C LYS A 59 9.90 5.15 -9.50
N GLN A 60 9.04 5.68 -10.37
CA GLN A 60 9.29 6.95 -11.04
C GLN A 60 8.92 8.16 -10.18
N TRP A 61 8.28 7.96 -9.02
CA TRP A 61 7.84 9.05 -8.16
C TRP A 61 9.03 9.84 -7.58
N GLU A 62 10.14 9.18 -7.27
CA GLU A 62 11.36 9.85 -6.81
C GLU A 62 12.03 10.72 -7.89
N TYR A 63 11.68 10.53 -9.16
CA TYR A 63 12.23 11.28 -10.30
C TYR A 63 11.29 12.38 -10.81
N ALA A 64 10.17 12.63 -10.11
CA ALA A 64 9.15 13.58 -10.53
C ALA A 64 9.35 15.01 -9.98
N GLU A 65 10.56 15.35 -9.51
CA GLU A 65 10.97 16.72 -9.16
C GLU A 65 11.68 17.44 -10.30
#